data_AF-A0A760MKM7-F1
#
_entry.id   AF-A0A760MKM7-F1
#
_cell.length_a   1.000
_cell.length_b   1.000
_cell.length_c   1.000
_cell.angle_alpha   90.00
_cell.angle_beta   90.00
_cell.angle_gamma   90.00
#
_symmetry.space_group_name_H-M   'P 1'
#
loop_
_entity.id
_entity.type
_entity.pdbx_description
1 polymer ?
#
loop_
_entity_poly.entity_id
_entity_poly.type
_entity_poly.pdbx_seq_one_letter_code
_entity_poly.pdbx_strand_id
1 'polypeptide(L)'
;MKQKQHGVILIMILMISTYLINKVVFDKDSSIPFLSTLSFLLISFYLLRCRNLTPRIIGCILIFLLSSEISYFIVFREQISFDIISSIVETNLIETKGMFLSDGVKILGITILLTLVITYGVNRFYKNQFFFKWIPKAVILLYTLVAILIVKNFLPEKDYIKAGIHESRSTIGKLIKSYFPTVIGDVAYFASTMLLNDRYSNTSIIPDFNKAIIGKEDNGTNTIVIVMGESSLFSRYSIYGYPKPTNPELQKIFTYSQSCIVKNVHSSAPDTRDSLAMTFSFSTPESDTNLFKNKSIIEMAKANGYKTWWIGSQELEGLFSSKYGFIARKSDIVRLTNGHDEHLVPMLTDALEDTSAPKKFIIVHLLGNHKPYHNYDAEDKEALPGAEEYDLTIHKTDRVVSSLFNDVAKHSDNYIFLYTSDHGEVVNKGHGLMKGKDQWYIPFLYKSTNDKFGCSFIEQFRNKDGWLSGLMNKYILSRLIGYTLDKKIVNSEMNNDRVKAANEKSVLFKDTE
;
A
#
# COMPACT_ATOMS: atom_id res chain seq x y z
N MET A 1 -24.05 -47.12 19.62
CA MET A 1 -23.86 -46.84 18.17
C MET A 1 -24.13 -45.40 17.77
N LYS A 2 -25.29 -44.80 18.09
CA LYS A 2 -25.63 -43.42 17.69
C LYS A 2 -24.57 -42.36 18.04
N GLN A 3 -23.97 -42.38 19.24
CA GLN A 3 -22.95 -41.39 19.63
C GLN A 3 -21.62 -41.49 18.84
N LYS A 4 -21.18 -42.69 18.45
CA LYS A 4 -19.96 -42.86 17.63
C LYS A 4 -20.17 -42.31 16.20
N GLN A 5 -21.37 -42.44 15.64
CA GLN A 5 -21.71 -41.89 14.33
C GLN A 5 -21.69 -40.35 14.32
N HIS A 6 -22.12 -39.69 15.40
CA HIS A 6 -22.09 -38.22 15.50
C HIS A 6 -20.65 -37.66 15.56
N GLY A 7 -19.72 -38.38 16.19
CA GLY A 7 -18.31 -37.99 16.24
C GLY A 7 -17.60 -38.05 14.89
N VAL A 8 -17.89 -39.07 14.07
CA VAL A 8 -17.30 -39.23 12.73
C VAL A 8 -17.81 -38.16 11.76
N ILE A 9 -19.13 -37.91 11.76
CA ILE A 9 -19.74 -36.85 10.94
C ILE A 9 -19.12 -35.49 11.25
N LEU A 10 -18.88 -35.22 12.53
CA LEU A 10 -18.28 -33.97 12.97
C LEU A 10 -16.83 -33.80 12.50
N ILE A 11 -16.01 -34.85 12.58
CA ILE A 11 -14.63 -34.81 12.08
C ILE A 11 -14.64 -34.57 10.56
N MET A 12 -15.55 -35.21 9.81
CA MET A 12 -15.70 -34.98 8.38
C MET A 12 -16.10 -33.52 8.08
N ILE A 13 -17.05 -32.95 8.83
CA ILE A 13 -17.44 -31.54 8.68
C ILE A 13 -16.23 -30.64 8.95
N LEU A 14 -15.47 -30.88 10.03
CA LEU A 14 -14.27 -30.11 10.35
C LEU A 14 -13.21 -30.19 9.24
N MET A 15 -12.97 -31.37 8.68
CA MET A 15 -12.03 -31.54 7.57
C MET A 15 -12.48 -30.80 6.30
N ILE A 16 -13.76 -30.91 5.95
CA ILE A 16 -14.34 -30.21 4.79
C ILE A 16 -14.27 -28.69 5.01
N SER A 17 -14.70 -28.20 6.18
CA SER A 17 -14.61 -26.78 6.51
C SER A 17 -13.17 -26.28 6.50
N THR A 18 -12.22 -27.06 7.01
CA THR A 18 -10.79 -26.72 6.96
C THR A 18 -10.29 -26.56 5.52
N TYR A 19 -10.65 -27.50 4.65
CA TYR A 19 -10.28 -27.45 3.24
C TYR A 19 -10.89 -26.23 2.54
N LEU A 20 -12.19 -26.00 2.72
CA LEU A 20 -12.89 -24.87 2.13
C LEU A 20 -12.35 -23.52 2.63
N ILE A 21 -12.08 -23.38 3.93
CA ILE A 21 -11.49 -22.16 4.49
C ILE A 21 -10.11 -21.91 3.86
N ASN A 22 -9.22 -22.91 3.82
CA ASN A 22 -7.89 -22.74 3.24
C ASN A 22 -7.94 -22.40 1.74
N LYS A 23 -8.71 -23.16 0.96
CA LYS A 23 -8.74 -23.02 -0.49
C LYS A 23 -9.51 -21.78 -0.95
N VAL A 24 -10.67 -21.49 -0.36
CA VAL A 24 -11.56 -20.41 -0.81
C VAL A 24 -11.15 -19.08 -0.20
N VAL A 25 -10.87 -19.05 1.11
CA VAL A 25 -10.59 -17.78 1.81
C VAL A 25 -9.13 -17.38 1.65
N PHE A 26 -8.19 -18.30 1.86
CA PHE A 26 -6.76 -17.99 1.92
C PHE A 26 -5.96 -18.36 0.66
N ASP A 27 -6.61 -18.97 -0.32
CA ASP A 27 -5.98 -19.48 -1.55
C ASP A 27 -4.76 -20.39 -1.26
N LYS A 28 -4.94 -21.31 -0.30
CA LYS A 28 -3.93 -22.30 0.11
C LYS A 28 -4.43 -23.71 -0.15
N ASP A 29 -3.71 -24.46 -0.98
CA ASP A 29 -3.93 -25.89 -1.20
C ASP A 29 -2.65 -26.68 -0.89
N SER A 30 -2.31 -26.77 0.40
CA SER A 30 -1.13 -27.52 0.86
C SER A 30 -1.30 -28.08 2.28
N SER A 31 -0.52 -29.11 2.60
CA SER A 31 -0.68 -29.88 3.84
C SER A 31 -0.43 -29.07 5.12
N ILE A 32 0.55 -28.15 5.13
CA ILE A 32 0.89 -27.37 6.33
C ILE A 32 -0.26 -26.42 6.74
N PRO A 33 -0.72 -25.51 5.86
CA PRO A 33 -1.91 -24.69 6.11
C PRO A 33 -3.13 -25.50 6.55
N PHE A 34 -3.44 -26.59 5.84
CA PHE A 34 -4.56 -27.45 6.20
C PHE A 34 -4.44 -28.00 7.64
N LEU A 35 -3.29 -28.58 8.00
CA LEU A 35 -3.07 -29.13 9.34
C LEU A 35 -3.09 -28.04 10.42
N SER A 36 -2.55 -26.85 10.13
CA SER A 36 -2.58 -25.72 11.06
C SER A 36 -4.01 -25.22 11.32
N THR A 37 -4.83 -25.06 10.28
CA THR A 37 -6.21 -24.59 10.41
C THR A 37 -7.07 -25.65 11.09
N LEU A 38 -6.87 -26.93 10.77
CA LEU A 38 -7.57 -28.01 11.47
C LEU A 38 -7.24 -28.00 12.97
N SER A 39 -5.95 -27.82 13.31
CA SER A 39 -5.50 -27.72 14.69
C SER A 39 -6.11 -26.50 15.40
N PHE A 40 -6.16 -25.36 14.73
CA PHE A 40 -6.79 -24.12 15.20
C PHE A 40 -8.30 -24.29 15.46
N LEU A 41 -9.04 -24.90 14.55
CA LEU A 41 -10.48 -25.16 14.72
C LEU A 41 -10.74 -26.14 15.87
N LEU A 42 -9.96 -27.22 15.95
CA LEU A 42 -10.08 -28.22 17.01
C LEU A 42 -9.85 -27.61 18.40
N ILE A 43 -8.79 -26.80 18.57
CA ILE A 43 -8.53 -26.16 19.86
C ILE A 43 -9.59 -25.11 20.21
N SER A 44 -10.02 -24.31 19.24
CA SER A 44 -11.05 -23.28 19.46
C SER A 44 -12.38 -23.89 19.91
N PHE A 45 -12.82 -24.97 19.26
CA PHE A 45 -14.04 -25.68 19.63
C PHE A 45 -13.93 -26.41 20.95
N TYR A 46 -12.75 -26.96 21.28
CA TYR A 46 -12.49 -27.56 22.59
C TYR A 46 -12.59 -26.51 23.72
N LEU A 47 -11.96 -25.35 23.53
CA LEU A 47 -11.96 -24.24 24.48
C LEU A 47 -13.38 -23.72 24.76
N LEU A 48 -14.22 -23.58 23.73
CA LEU A 48 -15.64 -23.21 23.85
C LEU A 48 -16.46 -24.17 24.73
N ARG A 49 -16.02 -25.42 24.87
CA ARG A 49 -16.70 -26.45 25.66
C ARG A 49 -16.06 -26.73 27.02
N CYS A 50 -14.96 -26.08 27.38
CA CYS A 50 -14.41 -26.18 28.73
C CYS A 50 -15.45 -25.72 29.78
N ARG A 51 -15.43 -26.31 30.98
CA ARG A 51 -16.33 -25.89 32.07
C ARG A 51 -15.98 -24.49 32.60
N ASN A 52 -14.69 -24.19 32.69
CA ASN A 52 -14.18 -22.93 33.21
C ASN A 52 -14.53 -21.78 32.26
N LEU A 53 -14.78 -20.60 32.81
CA LEU A 53 -15.14 -19.42 32.04
C LEU A 53 -13.96 -18.92 31.17
N THR A 54 -12.74 -18.90 31.72
CA THR A 54 -11.56 -18.36 31.02
C THR A 54 -11.28 -19.06 29.68
N PRO A 55 -11.16 -20.40 29.59
CA PRO A 55 -10.96 -21.06 28.31
C PRO A 55 -12.13 -20.85 27.34
N ARG A 56 -13.36 -20.74 27.84
CA ARG A 56 -14.52 -20.44 26.97
C ARG A 56 -14.41 -19.05 26.36
N ILE A 57 -14.00 -18.04 27.13
CA ILE A 57 -13.78 -16.69 26.61
C ILE A 57 -12.69 -16.72 25.54
N ILE A 58 -11.57 -17.40 25.78
CA ILE A 58 -10.50 -17.55 24.77
C ILE A 58 -11.06 -18.22 23.50
N GLY A 59 -11.82 -19.30 23.64
CA GLY A 59 -12.48 -19.95 22.51
C GLY A 59 -13.41 -19.02 21.73
N CYS A 60 -14.20 -18.19 22.42
CA CYS A 60 -15.04 -17.18 21.78
C CYS A 60 -14.21 -16.13 21.03
N ILE A 61 -13.11 -15.65 21.61
CA ILE A 61 -12.21 -14.68 20.97
C ILE A 61 -11.60 -15.29 19.70
N LEU A 62 -11.10 -16.52 19.75
CA LEU A 62 -10.53 -17.19 18.57
C LEU A 62 -11.55 -17.37 17.44
N ILE A 63 -12.79 -17.74 17.78
CA ILE A 63 -13.88 -17.83 16.79
C ILE A 63 -14.29 -16.46 16.27
N PHE A 64 -14.27 -15.42 17.11
CA PHE A 64 -14.53 -14.05 16.68
C PHE A 64 -13.49 -13.57 15.67
N LEU A 65 -12.20 -13.79 15.94
CA LEU A 65 -11.11 -13.42 15.02
C LEU A 65 -11.20 -14.18 13.69
N LEU A 66 -11.44 -15.50 13.72
CA LEU A 66 -11.66 -16.26 12.49
C LEU A 66 -12.92 -15.78 11.73
N SER A 67 -13.98 -15.44 12.46
CA SER A 67 -15.20 -14.91 11.87
C SER A 67 -14.96 -13.53 11.23
N SER A 68 -14.04 -12.71 11.76
CA SER A 68 -13.68 -11.44 11.14
C SER A 68 -12.92 -11.62 9.82
N GLU A 69 -12.01 -12.60 9.73
CA GLU A 69 -11.32 -12.93 8.47
C GLU A 69 -12.32 -13.41 7.40
N ILE A 70 -13.25 -14.28 7.77
CA ILE A 70 -14.30 -14.76 6.86
C ILE A 70 -15.26 -13.62 6.47
N SER A 71 -15.61 -12.74 7.41
CA SER A 71 -16.46 -11.58 7.14
C SER A 71 -15.80 -10.59 6.19
N TYR A 72 -14.51 -10.33 6.38
CA TYR A 72 -13.69 -9.56 5.45
C TYR A 72 -13.74 -10.18 4.05
N PHE A 73 -13.51 -11.49 3.93
CA PHE A 73 -13.59 -12.20 2.65
C PHE A 73 -14.98 -12.13 2.01
N ILE A 74 -16.07 -12.17 2.78
CA ILE A 74 -17.43 -12.03 2.25
C ILE A 74 -17.63 -10.64 1.63
N VAL A 75 -17.11 -9.59 2.26
CA VAL A 75 -17.26 -8.19 1.82
C VAL A 75 -16.36 -7.88 0.63
N PHE A 76 -15.07 -8.20 0.72
CA PHE A 76 -14.05 -7.79 -0.26
C PHE A 76 -13.82 -8.83 -1.38
N ARG A 77 -14.20 -10.09 -1.14
CA ARG A 77 -13.95 -11.27 -2.01
C ARG A 77 -12.48 -11.68 -2.10
N GLU A 78 -11.71 -11.39 -1.06
CA GLU A 78 -10.30 -11.73 -0.95
C GLU A 78 -9.84 -11.80 0.51
N GLN A 79 -8.65 -12.37 0.75
CA GLN A 79 -8.05 -12.40 2.07
C GLN A 79 -7.48 -11.04 2.47
N ILE A 80 -7.31 -10.83 3.77
CA ILE A 80 -6.59 -9.68 4.30
C ILE A 80 -5.14 -9.76 3.81
N SER A 81 -4.70 -8.79 3.02
CA SER A 81 -3.35 -8.72 2.47
C SER A 81 -2.33 -8.29 3.53
N PHE A 82 -1.04 -8.31 3.20
CA PHE A 82 -0.02 -7.75 4.11
C PHE A 82 -0.11 -6.23 4.16
N ASP A 83 -0.41 -5.58 3.04
CA ASP A 83 -0.53 -4.12 2.99
C ASP A 83 -1.70 -3.59 3.81
N ILE A 84 -2.83 -4.31 3.86
CA ILE A 84 -3.96 -3.92 4.72
C ILE A 84 -3.59 -4.02 6.21
N ILE A 85 -2.83 -5.05 6.61
CA ILE A 85 -2.39 -5.16 8.01
C ILE A 85 -1.41 -4.03 8.33
N SER A 86 -0.49 -3.74 7.40
CA SER A 86 0.50 -2.69 7.60
C SER A 86 -0.11 -1.29 7.58
N SER A 87 -1.13 -1.03 6.76
CA SER A 87 -1.86 0.24 6.80
C SER A 87 -2.52 0.43 8.16
N ILE A 88 -3.22 -0.58 8.68
CA ILE A 88 -3.82 -0.53 10.04
C ILE A 88 -2.78 -0.18 11.13
N VAL A 89 -1.53 -0.63 11.00
CA VAL A 89 -0.47 -0.32 11.96
C VAL A 89 0.03 1.13 11.82
N GLU A 90 0.06 1.67 10.61
CA GLU A 90 0.63 2.99 10.29
C GLU A 90 -0.40 4.13 10.35
N THR A 91 -1.68 3.80 10.20
CA THR A 91 -2.84 4.70 10.22
C THR A 91 -3.07 5.35 11.59
N ASN A 92 -3.66 6.56 11.59
CA ASN A 92 -4.06 7.28 12.80
C ASN A 92 -5.52 6.99 13.23
N LEU A 93 -5.95 7.60 14.35
CA LEU A 93 -7.31 7.40 14.89
C LEU A 93 -8.42 7.97 13.99
N ILE A 94 -8.15 9.04 13.24
CA ILE A 94 -9.15 9.70 12.38
C ILE A 94 -9.47 8.80 11.19
N GLU A 95 -8.44 8.31 10.50
CA GLU A 95 -8.57 7.42 9.36
C GLU A 95 -9.13 6.05 9.80
N THR A 96 -8.69 5.50 10.94
CA THR A 96 -9.29 4.28 11.53
C THR A 96 -10.80 4.45 11.73
N LYS A 97 -11.24 5.59 12.27
CA LYS A 97 -12.66 5.88 12.49
C LYS A 97 -13.41 5.99 11.16
N GLY A 98 -12.85 6.69 10.18
CA GLY A 98 -13.44 6.83 8.84
C GLY A 98 -13.65 5.47 8.17
N MET A 99 -12.61 4.63 8.15
CA MET A 99 -12.65 3.28 7.58
C MET A 99 -13.58 2.33 8.35
N PHE A 100 -13.64 2.46 9.68
CA PHE A 100 -14.57 1.66 10.48
C PHE A 100 -16.03 2.01 10.17
N LEU A 101 -16.34 3.29 9.98
CA LEU A 101 -17.71 3.74 9.65
C LEU A 101 -18.13 3.37 8.22
N SER A 102 -17.21 3.35 7.26
CA SER A 102 -17.52 2.99 5.87
C SER A 102 -17.74 1.48 5.68
N ASP A 103 -16.77 0.67 6.10
CA ASP A 103 -16.77 -0.79 5.87
C ASP A 103 -16.78 -1.61 7.17
N GLY A 104 -16.12 -1.12 8.21
CA GLY A 104 -15.94 -1.84 9.48
C GLY A 104 -17.27 -2.23 10.16
N VAL A 105 -18.30 -1.39 10.09
CA VAL A 105 -19.64 -1.70 10.64
C VAL A 105 -20.24 -2.94 9.97
N LYS A 106 -20.13 -3.05 8.63
CA LYS A 106 -20.66 -4.19 7.87
C LYS A 106 -19.88 -5.47 8.22
N ILE A 107 -18.54 -5.38 8.24
CA ILE A 107 -17.68 -6.50 8.62
C ILE A 107 -17.99 -6.97 10.04
N LEU A 108 -18.11 -6.04 10.99
CA LEU A 108 -18.39 -6.36 12.39
C LEU A 108 -19.77 -7.01 12.57
N GLY A 109 -20.80 -6.52 11.87
CA GLY A 109 -22.14 -7.12 11.90
C GLY A 109 -22.15 -8.59 11.46
N ILE A 110 -21.49 -8.90 10.33
CA ILE A 110 -21.34 -10.28 9.84
C ILE A 110 -20.49 -11.11 10.82
N THR A 111 -19.42 -10.52 11.38
CA THR A 111 -18.52 -11.18 12.34
C THR A 111 -19.27 -11.64 13.58
N ILE A 112 -20.09 -10.76 14.17
CA ILE A 112 -20.91 -11.08 15.35
C ILE A 112 -21.90 -12.20 15.02
N LEU A 113 -22.60 -12.11 13.89
CA LEU A 113 -23.55 -13.13 13.45
C LEU A 113 -22.88 -14.50 13.29
N LEU A 114 -21.76 -14.57 12.56
CA LEU A 114 -21.00 -15.80 12.36
C LEU A 114 -20.49 -16.38 13.69
N THR A 115 -19.96 -15.52 14.57
CA THR A 115 -19.48 -15.94 15.89
C THR A 115 -20.60 -16.57 16.72
N LEU A 116 -21.78 -15.96 16.73
CA LEU A 116 -22.95 -16.48 17.43
C LEU A 116 -23.43 -17.81 16.83
N VAL A 117 -23.53 -17.91 15.50
CA VAL A 117 -23.96 -19.13 14.80
C VAL A 117 -22.99 -20.29 15.06
N ILE A 118 -21.67 -20.06 14.93
CA ILE A 118 -20.65 -21.07 15.18
C ILE A 118 -20.67 -21.48 16.66
N THR A 119 -20.70 -20.52 17.58
CA THR A 119 -20.73 -20.81 19.02
C THR A 119 -21.99 -21.57 19.43
N TYR A 120 -23.16 -21.19 18.88
CA TYR A 120 -24.42 -21.91 19.09
C TYR A 120 -24.35 -23.33 18.52
N GLY A 121 -23.88 -23.49 17.29
CA GLY A 121 -23.70 -24.78 16.63
C GLY A 121 -22.79 -25.71 17.43
N VAL A 122 -21.61 -25.22 17.84
CA VAL A 122 -20.69 -25.97 18.70
C VAL A 122 -21.40 -26.37 20.00
N ASN A 123 -22.09 -25.46 20.69
CA ASN A 123 -22.79 -25.83 21.93
C ASN A 123 -23.96 -26.80 21.73
N ARG A 124 -24.70 -26.71 20.62
CA ARG A 124 -25.88 -27.53 20.33
C ARG A 124 -25.52 -28.96 19.93
N PHE A 125 -24.48 -29.12 19.13
CA PHE A 125 -24.03 -30.42 18.60
C PHE A 125 -22.98 -31.08 19.49
N TYR A 126 -22.19 -30.34 20.27
CA TYR A 126 -21.17 -30.88 21.18
C TYR A 126 -21.68 -31.05 22.63
N LYS A 127 -22.71 -31.88 22.81
CA LYS A 127 -23.35 -32.07 24.13
C LYS A 127 -22.48 -32.84 25.14
N ASN A 128 -21.61 -33.75 24.71
CA ASN A 128 -20.93 -34.68 25.61
C ASN A 128 -19.40 -34.43 25.71
N GLN A 129 -18.93 -33.89 26.83
CA GLN A 129 -17.50 -33.53 27.02
C GLN A 129 -16.56 -34.74 27.09
N PHE A 130 -17.07 -35.93 27.45
CA PHE A 130 -16.26 -37.14 27.59
C PHE A 130 -15.62 -37.61 26.27
N PHE A 131 -16.27 -37.32 25.14
CA PHE A 131 -15.78 -37.73 23.82
C PHE A 131 -14.58 -36.89 23.34
N PHE A 132 -14.25 -35.77 24.00
CA PHE A 132 -13.31 -34.77 23.46
C PHE A 132 -12.04 -34.57 24.27
N LYS A 133 -11.80 -35.37 25.32
CA LYS A 133 -10.56 -35.33 26.13
C LYS A 133 -9.29 -35.66 25.33
N TRP A 134 -9.43 -36.27 24.14
CA TRP A 134 -8.31 -36.56 23.24
C TRP A 134 -7.92 -35.37 22.35
N ILE A 135 -8.79 -34.34 22.20
CA ILE A 135 -8.52 -33.20 21.31
C ILE A 135 -7.19 -32.51 21.66
N PRO A 136 -6.88 -32.15 22.93
CA PRO A 136 -5.63 -31.48 23.24
C PRO A 136 -4.41 -32.30 22.81
N LYS A 137 -4.44 -33.63 23.00
CA LYS A 137 -3.36 -34.53 22.56
C LYS A 137 -3.24 -34.58 21.05
N ALA A 138 -4.37 -34.61 20.32
CA ALA A 138 -4.36 -34.56 18.86
C ALA A 138 -3.86 -33.21 18.33
N VAL A 139 -4.25 -32.09 18.93
CA VAL A 139 -3.76 -30.76 18.58
C VAL A 139 -2.25 -30.66 18.77
N ILE A 140 -1.72 -31.18 19.89
CA ILE A 140 -0.27 -31.24 20.11
C ILE A 140 0.42 -32.09 19.02
N LEU A 141 -0.13 -33.26 18.70
CA LEU A 141 0.41 -34.12 17.64
C LEU A 141 0.41 -33.42 16.28
N LEU A 142 -0.70 -32.76 15.92
CA LEU A 142 -0.83 -32.05 14.65
C LEU A 142 0.13 -30.87 14.56
N TYR A 143 0.26 -30.05 15.62
CA TYR A 143 1.25 -28.97 15.63
C TYR A 143 2.69 -29.47 15.64
N THR A 144 2.96 -30.62 16.26
CA THR A 144 4.29 -31.27 16.17
C THR A 144 4.58 -31.70 14.73
N LEU A 145 3.60 -32.27 14.03
CA LEU A 145 3.73 -32.63 12.62
C LEU A 145 3.94 -31.38 11.75
N VAL A 146 3.18 -30.32 11.98
CA VAL A 146 3.36 -29.02 11.31
C VAL A 146 4.78 -28.50 11.54
N ALA A 147 5.29 -28.53 12.78
CA ALA A 147 6.65 -28.08 13.08
C ALA A 147 7.72 -28.89 12.33
N ILE A 148 7.59 -30.22 12.26
CA ILE A 148 8.50 -31.09 11.49
C ILE A 148 8.46 -30.73 10.00
N LEU A 149 7.28 -30.52 9.44
CA LEU A 149 7.12 -30.15 8.03
C LEU A 149 7.69 -28.76 7.74
N ILE A 150 7.52 -27.80 8.64
CA ILE A 150 8.12 -26.45 8.54
C ILE A 150 9.65 -26.55 8.56
N VAL A 151 10.24 -27.33 9.48
CA VAL A 151 11.70 -27.52 9.52
C VAL A 151 12.22 -28.14 8.22
N LYS A 152 11.50 -29.12 7.67
CA LYS A 152 11.84 -29.74 6.38
C LYS A 152 11.82 -28.71 5.24
N ASN A 153 10.84 -27.80 5.22
CA ASN A 153 10.74 -26.75 4.20
C ASN A 153 11.76 -25.62 4.43
N PHE A 154 12.12 -25.33 5.67
CA PHE A 154 13.03 -24.25 6.04
C PHE A 154 14.50 -24.57 5.75
N LEU A 155 14.94 -25.81 6.00
CA LEU A 155 16.35 -26.20 5.89
C LEU A 155 16.97 -25.88 4.51
N PRO A 156 16.30 -26.15 3.37
CA PRO A 156 16.81 -25.78 2.04
C PRO A 156 16.91 -24.26 1.80
N GLU A 157 16.03 -23.47 2.41
CA GLU A 157 15.89 -22.03 2.16
C GLU A 157 16.51 -21.16 3.27
N LYS A 158 17.20 -21.77 4.24
CA LYS A 158 17.64 -21.11 5.48
C LYS A 158 18.42 -19.82 5.24
N ASP A 159 19.30 -19.80 4.24
CA ASP A 159 20.21 -18.67 3.99
C ASP A 159 19.46 -17.52 3.29
N TYR A 160 18.52 -17.85 2.40
CA TYR A 160 17.60 -16.89 1.80
C TYR A 160 16.70 -16.24 2.85
N ILE A 161 16.10 -17.03 3.74
CA ILE A 161 15.23 -16.51 4.80
C ILE A 161 16.03 -15.66 5.79
N LYS A 162 17.25 -16.08 6.16
CA LYS A 162 18.13 -15.27 7.02
C LYS A 162 18.44 -13.91 6.40
N ALA A 163 18.76 -13.86 5.11
CA ALA A 163 18.98 -12.60 4.39
C ALA A 163 17.72 -11.73 4.43
N GLY A 164 16.54 -12.30 4.17
CA GLY A 164 15.26 -11.59 4.25
C GLY A 164 14.91 -11.07 5.65
N ILE A 165 15.30 -11.77 6.72
CA ILE A 165 15.11 -11.31 8.11
C ILE A 165 16.05 -10.15 8.45
N HIS A 166 17.30 -10.20 7.97
CA HIS A 166 18.24 -9.09 8.09
C HIS A 166 17.74 -7.85 7.36
N GLU A 167 17.13 -8.04 6.20
CA GLU A 167 16.54 -6.97 5.41
C GLU A 167 15.27 -6.42 6.04
N SER A 168 14.33 -7.27 6.46
CA SER A 168 13.10 -6.88 7.13
C SER A 168 12.70 -7.96 8.13
N ARG A 169 12.68 -7.61 9.42
CA ARG A 169 12.27 -8.55 10.47
C ARG A 169 10.80 -9.00 10.34
N SER A 170 9.97 -8.28 9.57
CA SER A 170 8.58 -8.69 9.23
C SER A 170 8.55 -9.96 8.37
N THR A 171 9.67 -10.35 7.76
CA THR A 171 9.85 -11.63 7.05
C THR A 171 9.48 -12.83 7.92
N ILE A 172 9.70 -12.76 9.25
CA ILE A 172 9.26 -13.81 10.18
C ILE A 172 7.73 -13.88 10.22
N GLY A 173 7.05 -12.74 10.34
CA GLY A 173 5.59 -12.66 10.32
C GLY A 173 5.01 -13.20 9.00
N LYS A 174 5.60 -12.84 7.86
CA LYS A 174 5.21 -13.36 6.54
C LYS A 174 5.37 -14.88 6.45
N LEU A 175 6.49 -15.40 6.94
CA LEU A 175 6.75 -16.83 6.96
C LEU A 175 5.71 -17.57 7.83
N ILE A 176 5.39 -17.03 9.01
CA ILE A 176 4.36 -17.60 9.89
C ILE A 176 2.99 -17.58 9.19
N LYS A 177 2.57 -16.46 8.61
CA LYS A 177 1.30 -16.38 7.86
C LYS A 177 1.23 -17.34 6.67
N SER A 178 2.37 -17.64 6.03
CA SER A 178 2.41 -18.63 4.94
C SER A 178 2.08 -20.06 5.40
N TYR A 179 2.41 -20.40 6.65
CA TYR A 179 2.16 -21.72 7.25
C TYR A 179 0.88 -21.79 8.07
N PHE A 180 0.47 -20.67 8.67
CA PHE A 180 -0.69 -20.54 9.54
C PHE A 180 -1.59 -19.42 8.99
N PRO A 181 -2.37 -19.66 7.92
CA PRO A 181 -3.05 -18.59 7.18
C PRO A 181 -4.21 -17.93 7.93
N THR A 182 -4.85 -18.64 8.86
CA THR A 182 -5.86 -18.08 9.78
C THR A 182 -5.20 -17.27 10.89
N VAL A 183 -5.95 -16.45 11.63
CA VAL A 183 -5.68 -15.76 12.92
C VAL A 183 -4.22 -15.69 13.40
N ILE A 184 -3.59 -16.82 13.69
CA ILE A 184 -2.17 -16.91 14.08
C ILE A 184 -1.26 -16.16 13.11
N GLY A 185 -1.45 -16.33 11.80
CA GLY A 185 -0.65 -15.68 10.77
C GLY A 185 -0.78 -14.17 10.76
N ASP A 186 -2.03 -13.68 10.78
CA ASP A 186 -2.34 -12.26 10.79
C ASP A 186 -1.84 -11.58 12.06
N VAL A 187 -2.05 -12.21 13.23
CA VAL A 187 -1.54 -11.72 14.51
C VAL A 187 -0.01 -11.70 14.53
N ALA A 188 0.64 -12.74 14.01
CA ALA A 188 2.11 -12.79 13.95
C ALA A 188 2.68 -11.72 13.02
N TYR A 189 2.06 -11.49 11.86
CA TYR A 189 2.49 -10.44 10.95
C TYR A 189 2.24 -9.04 11.55
N PHE A 190 1.04 -8.79 12.08
CA PHE A 190 0.70 -7.54 12.77
C PHE A 190 1.69 -7.23 13.91
N ALA A 191 1.93 -8.20 14.80
CA ALA A 191 2.88 -8.04 15.90
C ALA A 191 4.30 -7.81 15.39
N SER A 192 4.70 -8.45 14.29
CA SER A 192 6.00 -8.19 13.66
C SER A 192 6.07 -6.75 13.16
N THR A 193 5.09 -6.25 12.40
CA THR A 193 5.11 -4.89 11.87
C THR A 193 5.11 -3.84 13.00
N MET A 194 4.31 -4.04 14.05
CA MET A 194 4.30 -3.14 15.21
C MET A 194 5.65 -3.03 15.93
N LEU A 195 6.36 -4.15 16.10
CA LEU A 195 7.62 -4.18 16.86
C LEU A 195 8.85 -3.68 16.08
N LEU A 196 8.71 -3.35 14.78
CA LEU A 196 9.84 -3.24 13.86
C LEU A 196 10.00 -1.90 13.14
N ASN A 197 9.09 -0.95 13.37
CA ASN A 197 9.08 0.32 12.67
C ASN A 197 10.11 1.36 13.16
N ASP A 198 10.91 1.06 14.19
CA ASP A 198 11.94 1.97 14.67
C ASP A 198 13.05 2.24 13.63
N ARG A 199 13.24 1.37 12.63
CA ARG A 199 14.26 1.60 11.59
C ARG A 199 14.03 2.87 10.75
N TYR A 200 12.81 3.39 10.72
CA TYR A 200 12.42 4.57 9.95
C TYR A 200 12.49 5.87 10.79
N SER A 201 12.86 5.75 12.07
CA SER A 201 13.04 6.90 12.97
C SER A 201 14.38 7.60 12.70
N ASN A 202 15.42 6.85 12.30
CA ASN A 202 16.73 7.41 12.00
C ASN A 202 16.77 8.07 10.61
N THR A 203 16.70 9.40 10.57
CA THR A 203 16.71 10.19 9.32
C THR A 203 18.08 10.73 8.95
N SER A 204 19.17 10.22 9.55
CA SER A 204 20.54 10.70 9.29
C SER A 204 20.88 10.79 7.80
N ILE A 205 21.76 11.74 7.45
CA ILE A 205 22.16 11.98 6.06
C ILE A 205 22.85 10.72 5.53
N ILE A 206 22.38 10.23 4.39
CA ILE A 206 22.99 9.08 3.71
C ILE A 206 24.11 9.60 2.80
N PRO A 207 25.37 9.11 2.93
CA PRO A 207 26.50 9.68 2.18
C PRO A 207 26.55 9.22 0.72
N ASP A 208 26.19 7.97 0.44
CA ASP A 208 26.51 7.33 -0.84
C ASP A 208 25.44 7.55 -1.91
N PHE A 209 25.86 7.73 -3.15
CA PHE A 209 24.96 7.71 -4.30
C PHE A 209 24.70 6.27 -4.77
N ASN A 210 23.55 6.03 -5.39
CA ASN A 210 23.32 4.77 -6.07
C ASN A 210 24.25 4.64 -7.29
N LYS A 211 24.68 3.42 -7.61
CA LYS A 211 25.53 3.10 -8.77
C LYS A 211 24.99 3.56 -10.12
N ALA A 212 23.69 3.82 -10.23
CA ALA A 212 23.07 4.38 -11.44
C ALA A 212 23.46 5.84 -11.68
N ILE A 213 23.92 6.57 -10.67
CA ILE A 213 24.33 7.97 -10.76
C ILE A 213 25.82 8.03 -11.11
N ILE A 214 26.14 8.56 -12.30
CA ILE A 214 27.52 8.56 -12.83
C ILE A 214 28.16 9.95 -12.90
N GLY A 215 27.39 11.02 -12.65
CA GLY A 215 27.89 12.38 -12.69
C GLY A 215 26.78 13.42 -12.53
N LYS A 216 27.13 14.68 -12.79
CA LYS A 216 26.25 15.83 -12.73
C LYS A 216 26.26 16.59 -14.05
N GLU A 217 25.14 17.21 -14.39
CA GLU A 217 25.01 18.12 -15.53
C GLU A 217 24.15 19.33 -15.12
N ASP A 218 24.38 20.48 -15.76
CA ASP A 218 23.49 21.61 -15.54
C ASP A 218 22.15 21.37 -16.25
N ASN A 219 21.10 21.26 -15.45
CA ASN A 219 19.74 21.09 -15.91
C ASN A 219 19.08 22.42 -16.31
N GLY A 220 19.65 23.58 -15.91
CA GLY A 220 19.07 24.88 -16.18
C GLY A 220 17.63 25.06 -15.66
N THR A 221 17.19 24.27 -14.66
CA THR A 221 15.82 24.33 -14.12
C THR A 221 15.85 24.83 -12.67
N ASN A 222 15.14 25.92 -12.40
CA ASN A 222 15.19 26.54 -11.07
C ASN A 222 14.12 25.98 -10.12
N THR A 223 12.91 25.75 -10.62
CA THR A 223 11.79 25.28 -9.80
C THR A 223 11.26 23.96 -10.31
N ILE A 224 11.25 22.93 -9.46
CA ILE A 224 10.67 21.63 -9.78
C ILE A 224 9.59 21.36 -8.74
N VAL A 225 8.35 21.27 -9.19
CA VAL A 225 7.19 20.94 -8.36
C VAL A 225 6.63 19.60 -8.79
N ILE A 226 6.55 18.68 -7.83
CA ILE A 226 5.97 17.36 -8.00
C ILE A 226 4.73 17.30 -7.12
N VAL A 227 3.56 17.27 -7.75
CA VAL A 227 2.30 17.03 -7.07
C VAL A 227 2.01 15.53 -7.13
N MET A 228 2.15 14.90 -5.97
CA MET A 228 1.85 13.49 -5.75
C MET A 228 0.40 13.37 -5.28
N GLY A 229 -0.46 12.84 -6.15
CA GLY A 229 -1.82 12.44 -5.80
C GLY A 229 -1.84 11.21 -4.89
N GLU A 230 -3.04 10.89 -4.42
CA GLU A 230 -3.33 9.80 -3.50
C GLU A 230 -4.51 9.00 -4.05
N SER A 231 -4.33 7.69 -4.24
CA SER A 231 -5.38 6.75 -4.68
C SER A 231 -6.12 7.18 -5.97
N SER A 232 -5.45 7.86 -6.90
CA SER A 232 -6.08 8.48 -8.08
C SER A 232 -5.98 7.60 -9.34
N LEU A 233 -7.12 7.17 -9.86
CA LEU A 233 -7.24 6.27 -11.01
C LEU A 233 -7.44 7.02 -12.34
N PHE A 234 -6.53 6.87 -13.31
CA PHE A 234 -6.60 7.62 -14.58
C PHE A 234 -7.86 7.31 -15.41
N SER A 235 -8.44 6.12 -15.30
CA SER A 235 -9.62 5.74 -16.11
C SER A 235 -10.88 6.51 -15.70
N ARG A 236 -10.82 7.27 -14.59
CA ARG A 236 -11.89 8.14 -14.09
C ARG A 236 -11.65 9.63 -14.40
N TYR A 237 -10.69 9.94 -15.28
CA TYR A 237 -10.33 11.30 -15.66
C TYR A 237 -10.86 11.63 -17.07
N SER A 238 -11.64 12.71 -17.23
CA SER A 238 -12.14 13.14 -18.56
C SER A 238 -11.02 13.41 -19.57
N ILE A 239 -9.88 13.95 -19.12
CA ILE A 239 -8.71 14.20 -19.98
C ILE A 239 -8.13 12.91 -20.61
N TYR A 240 -8.40 11.74 -20.02
CA TYR A 240 -8.03 10.42 -20.56
C TYR A 240 -9.19 9.72 -21.30
N GLY A 241 -10.35 10.36 -21.42
CA GLY A 241 -11.52 9.85 -22.15
C GLY A 241 -12.68 9.35 -21.27
N TYR A 242 -12.63 9.57 -19.95
CA TYR A 242 -13.79 9.28 -19.08
C TYR A 242 -14.98 10.20 -19.44
N PRO A 243 -16.22 9.69 -19.55
CA PRO A 243 -17.34 10.45 -20.09
C PRO A 243 -17.85 11.59 -19.19
N LYS A 244 -17.62 11.53 -17.87
CA LYS A 244 -17.99 12.62 -16.95
C LYS A 244 -16.87 13.65 -16.92
N PRO A 245 -17.17 14.96 -16.87
CA PRO A 245 -16.16 16.02 -16.83
C PRO A 245 -15.53 16.12 -15.44
N THR A 246 -14.79 15.09 -15.03
CA THR A 246 -14.19 14.99 -13.70
C THR A 246 -12.97 15.87 -13.51
N ASN A 247 -12.34 16.35 -14.59
CA ASN A 247 -11.16 17.19 -14.48
C ASN A 247 -11.02 18.25 -15.60
N PRO A 248 -12.00 19.17 -15.70
CA PRO A 248 -12.02 20.18 -16.75
C PRO A 248 -10.87 21.18 -16.65
N GLU A 249 -10.36 21.53 -15.46
CA GLU A 249 -9.30 22.52 -15.32
C GLU A 249 -7.94 21.97 -15.76
N LEU A 250 -7.62 20.74 -15.37
CA LEU A 250 -6.42 20.04 -15.85
C LEU A 250 -6.49 19.81 -17.35
N GLN A 251 -7.68 19.55 -17.91
CA GLN A 251 -7.84 19.46 -19.37
C GLN A 251 -7.47 20.78 -20.05
N LYS A 252 -7.85 21.94 -19.49
CA LYS A 252 -7.40 23.24 -20.03
C LYS A 252 -5.88 23.33 -19.96
N ILE A 253 -5.24 23.03 -18.82
CA ILE A 253 -3.79 23.24 -18.64
C ILE A 253 -2.94 22.32 -19.54
N PHE A 254 -3.28 21.03 -19.62
CA PHE A 254 -2.40 20.01 -20.20
C PHE A 254 -2.66 19.71 -21.69
N THR A 255 -3.62 20.39 -22.31
CA THR A 255 -3.86 20.30 -23.76
C THR A 255 -3.16 21.39 -24.59
N TYR A 256 -2.45 22.33 -23.95
CA TYR A 256 -1.62 23.36 -24.62
C TYR A 256 -0.16 22.94 -24.85
N SER A 257 0.60 23.79 -25.55
CA SER A 257 2.01 23.57 -25.88
C SER A 257 2.90 23.37 -24.64
N GLN A 258 3.92 22.52 -24.80
CA GLN A 258 4.89 22.13 -23.76
C GLN A 258 4.27 21.39 -22.54
N SER A 259 3.03 20.92 -22.67
CA SER A 259 2.39 20.03 -21.70
C SER A 259 2.15 18.65 -22.34
N CYS A 260 2.12 17.59 -21.55
CA CYS A 260 1.76 16.25 -21.99
C CYS A 260 0.82 15.55 -21.03
N ILE A 261 -0.08 14.78 -21.63
CA ILE A 261 -0.90 13.76 -20.99
C ILE A 261 -0.24 12.43 -21.31
N VAL A 262 0.47 11.85 -20.34
CA VAL A 262 1.25 10.63 -20.56
C VAL A 262 0.34 9.42 -20.33
N LYS A 263 0.19 8.59 -21.36
CA LYS A 263 -0.67 7.41 -21.32
C LYS A 263 0.08 6.17 -20.83
N ASN A 264 -0.67 5.15 -20.43
CA ASN A 264 -0.16 3.84 -19.99
C ASN A 264 0.91 4.00 -18.91
N VAL A 265 0.51 4.56 -17.76
CA VAL A 265 1.40 4.74 -16.60
C VAL A 265 0.85 3.92 -15.45
N HIS A 266 1.74 3.27 -14.71
CA HIS A 266 1.37 2.55 -13.49
C HIS A 266 2.31 2.87 -12.32
N SER A 267 1.83 2.68 -11.11
CA SER A 267 2.60 2.84 -9.88
C SER A 267 3.58 1.68 -9.64
N SER A 268 4.50 1.87 -8.68
CA SER A 268 5.46 0.83 -8.28
C SER A 268 4.90 -0.15 -7.24
N ALA A 269 3.89 0.28 -6.49
CA ALA A 269 3.18 -0.47 -5.46
C ALA A 269 1.70 -0.02 -5.44
N PRO A 270 0.78 -0.83 -4.87
CA PRO A 270 -0.63 -0.49 -4.74
C PRO A 270 -0.95 0.24 -3.42
N ASP A 271 0.08 0.82 -2.78
CA ASP A 271 0.01 1.49 -1.48
C ASP A 271 1.00 2.66 -1.43
N THR A 272 0.64 3.69 -0.66
CA THR A 272 1.42 4.92 -0.50
C THR A 272 2.82 4.64 0.05
N ARG A 273 2.92 3.78 1.07
CA ARG A 273 4.17 3.53 1.81
C ARG A 273 5.27 3.04 0.88
N ASP A 274 5.00 2.03 0.06
CA ASP A 274 5.99 1.44 -0.82
C ASP A 274 6.13 2.23 -2.14
N SER A 275 5.05 2.81 -2.67
CA SER A 275 5.10 3.55 -3.92
C SER A 275 5.89 4.86 -3.79
N LEU A 276 5.68 5.64 -2.71
CA LEU A 276 6.45 6.86 -2.47
C LEU A 276 7.93 6.55 -2.20
N ALA A 277 8.21 5.51 -1.42
CA ALA A 277 9.58 5.07 -1.15
C ALA A 277 10.31 4.73 -2.46
N MET A 278 9.66 4.01 -3.37
CA MET A 278 10.25 3.68 -4.67
C MET A 278 10.28 4.88 -5.64
N THR A 279 9.38 5.85 -5.52
CA THR A 279 9.43 7.05 -6.35
C THR A 279 10.61 7.96 -5.98
N PHE A 280 10.85 8.16 -4.69
CA PHE A 280 11.82 9.14 -4.19
C PHE A 280 13.12 8.53 -3.66
N SER A 281 13.34 7.22 -3.81
CA SER A 281 14.60 6.55 -3.46
C SER A 281 14.96 5.43 -4.43
N PHE A 282 16.13 4.83 -4.25
CA PHE A 282 16.61 3.70 -5.05
C PHE A 282 16.19 2.32 -4.51
N SER A 283 15.20 2.26 -3.61
CA SER A 283 14.53 0.99 -3.28
C SER A 283 13.90 0.36 -4.52
N THR A 284 13.73 -0.96 -4.50
CA THR A 284 13.11 -1.72 -5.59
C THR A 284 12.02 -2.63 -5.02
N PRO A 285 11.16 -3.23 -5.87
CA PRO A 285 10.15 -4.17 -5.39
C PRO A 285 10.73 -5.35 -4.60
N GLU A 286 11.98 -5.72 -4.86
CA GLU A 286 12.70 -6.79 -4.18
C GLU A 286 13.29 -6.36 -2.84
N SER A 287 13.68 -5.09 -2.71
CA SER A 287 14.59 -4.68 -1.64
C SER A 287 14.46 -3.22 -1.21
N ASP A 288 14.40 -3.03 0.11
CA ASP A 288 14.47 -1.71 0.76
C ASP A 288 15.91 -1.31 1.09
N THR A 289 16.91 -2.15 0.81
CA THR A 289 18.30 -1.89 1.21
C THR A 289 18.79 -0.50 0.75
N ASN A 290 18.47 -0.11 -0.48
CA ASN A 290 18.89 1.17 -1.05
C ASN A 290 18.08 2.37 -0.53
N LEU A 291 16.95 2.16 0.16
CA LEU A 291 16.23 3.21 0.89
C LEU A 291 17.12 3.83 1.98
N PHE A 292 17.98 3.01 2.60
CA PHE A 292 18.82 3.39 3.73
C PHE A 292 20.30 3.56 3.36
N LYS A 293 20.76 2.94 2.28
CA LYS A 293 22.17 2.98 1.86
C LYS A 293 22.48 4.05 0.82
N ASN A 294 21.51 4.50 0.05
CA ASN A 294 21.74 5.50 -0.99
C ASN A 294 20.94 6.77 -0.73
N LYS A 295 21.50 7.91 -1.13
CA LYS A 295 20.78 9.19 -1.14
C LYS A 295 19.44 9.03 -1.85
N SER A 296 18.39 9.48 -1.18
CA SER A 296 17.09 9.72 -1.80
C SER A 296 17.19 10.82 -2.87
N ILE A 297 16.18 10.91 -3.74
CA ILE A 297 16.04 12.00 -4.72
C ILE A 297 16.06 13.37 -4.03
N ILE A 298 15.44 13.47 -2.85
CA ILE A 298 15.41 14.68 -2.04
C ILE A 298 16.82 15.05 -1.56
N GLU A 299 17.58 14.09 -1.00
CA GLU A 299 18.97 14.32 -0.59
C GLU A 299 19.89 14.63 -1.78
N MET A 300 19.62 14.06 -2.95
CA MET A 300 20.33 14.40 -4.19
C MET A 300 20.01 15.83 -4.64
N ALA A 301 18.75 16.27 -4.56
CA ALA A 301 18.37 17.64 -4.89
C ALA A 301 19.08 18.64 -3.97
N LYS A 302 19.10 18.39 -2.65
CA LYS A 302 19.88 19.18 -1.69
C LYS A 302 21.36 19.24 -2.07
N ALA A 303 21.95 18.09 -2.36
CA ALA A 303 23.34 17.99 -2.79
C ALA A 303 23.62 18.67 -4.14
N ASN A 304 22.59 19.07 -4.88
CA ASN A 304 22.68 19.86 -6.11
C ASN A 304 22.15 21.30 -5.97
N GLY A 305 22.08 21.81 -4.72
CA GLY A 305 21.81 23.20 -4.42
C GLY A 305 20.33 23.59 -4.41
N TYR A 306 19.41 22.62 -4.44
CA TYR A 306 17.99 22.88 -4.26
C TYR A 306 17.65 23.02 -2.77
N LYS A 307 16.87 24.02 -2.42
CA LYS A 307 16.08 24.00 -1.19
C LYS A 307 14.92 23.03 -1.39
N THR A 308 14.76 22.08 -0.47
CA THR A 308 13.78 21.01 -0.61
C THR A 308 12.62 21.16 0.37
N TRP A 309 11.41 21.00 -0.15
CA TRP A 309 10.17 21.15 0.61
C TRP A 309 9.30 19.89 0.45
N TRP A 310 8.74 19.41 1.55
CA TRP A 310 7.63 18.48 1.56
C TRP A 310 6.40 19.17 2.15
N ILE A 311 5.38 19.36 1.33
CA ILE A 311 4.11 19.96 1.71
C ILE A 311 3.06 18.86 1.56
N GLY A 312 2.49 18.39 2.66
CA GLY A 312 1.60 17.22 2.64
C GLY A 312 0.24 17.51 3.26
N SER A 313 -0.81 16.85 2.80
CA SER A 313 -2.09 16.84 3.51
C SER A 313 -2.20 15.69 4.49
N GLN A 314 -1.47 14.60 4.29
CA GLN A 314 -1.50 13.45 5.20
C GLN A 314 -0.54 13.61 6.38
N GLU A 315 -0.96 13.16 7.56
CA GLU A 315 -0.09 13.15 8.74
C GLU A 315 1.12 12.24 8.54
N LEU A 316 2.32 12.74 8.84
CA LEU A 316 3.56 11.96 8.83
C LEU A 316 3.79 11.15 10.12
N GLU A 317 2.92 11.35 11.10
CA GLU A 317 3.03 10.86 12.46
C GLU A 317 1.89 9.88 12.76
N GLY A 318 2.20 8.59 12.76
CA GLY A 318 1.44 7.54 13.42
C GLY A 318 2.20 7.04 14.66
N LEU A 319 1.66 6.04 15.37
CA LEU A 319 2.35 5.40 16.51
C LEU A 319 3.72 4.82 16.13
N PHE A 320 4.00 4.68 14.83
CA PHE A 320 5.19 4.08 14.28
C PHE A 320 5.63 4.83 13.00
N SER A 321 6.88 5.30 12.94
CA SER A 321 7.42 5.97 11.73
C SER A 321 7.36 5.02 10.52
N SER A 322 6.65 5.40 9.46
CA SER A 322 6.54 4.63 8.21
C SER A 322 7.61 5.04 7.18
N LYS A 323 7.69 4.33 6.05
CA LYS A 323 8.56 4.72 4.91
C LYS A 323 8.23 6.11 4.37
N TYR A 324 6.94 6.44 4.32
CA TYR A 324 6.44 7.76 3.96
C TYR A 324 7.04 8.84 4.87
N GLY A 325 6.91 8.65 6.19
CA GLY A 325 7.53 9.51 7.19
C GLY A 325 9.04 9.68 7.01
N PHE A 326 9.75 8.57 6.80
CA PHE A 326 11.20 8.56 6.59
C PHE A 326 11.62 9.40 5.38
N ILE A 327 10.97 9.22 4.22
CA ILE A 327 11.30 9.95 2.99
C ILE A 327 10.95 11.43 3.10
N ALA A 328 9.76 11.78 3.60
CA ALA A 328 9.35 13.18 3.69
C ALA A 328 10.31 14.00 4.57
N ARG A 329 10.75 13.42 5.70
CA ARG A 329 11.73 14.03 6.63
C ARG A 329 13.14 14.15 6.05
N LYS A 330 13.41 13.66 4.84
CA LYS A 330 14.64 13.98 4.11
C LYS A 330 14.65 15.39 3.55
N SER A 331 13.50 16.09 3.48
CA SER A 331 13.39 17.48 3.02
C SER A 331 13.99 18.48 4.00
N ASP A 332 14.27 19.71 3.58
CA ASP A 332 14.74 20.77 4.51
C ASP A 332 13.59 21.30 5.35
N ILE A 333 12.41 21.38 4.74
CA ILE A 333 11.19 21.85 5.36
C ILE A 333 10.09 20.84 5.10
N VAL A 334 9.32 20.55 6.14
CA VAL A 334 8.15 19.67 6.11
C VAL A 334 6.99 20.45 6.72
N ARG A 335 5.88 20.59 5.99
CA ARG A 335 4.66 21.24 6.48
C ARG A 335 3.44 20.41 6.10
N LEU A 336 2.52 20.24 7.05
CA LEU A 336 1.35 19.40 6.88
C LEU A 336 0.06 20.17 7.12
N THR A 337 -0.98 19.90 6.33
CA THR A 337 -2.30 20.52 6.48
C THR A 337 -3.30 19.68 7.27
N ASN A 338 -2.93 18.44 7.64
CA ASN A 338 -3.75 17.52 8.43
C ASN A 338 -5.13 17.22 7.84
N GLY A 339 -5.17 16.86 6.56
CA GLY A 339 -6.34 16.36 5.84
C GLY A 339 -7.02 17.39 4.94
N HIS A 340 -6.41 18.56 4.73
CA HIS A 340 -7.01 19.69 4.03
C HIS A 340 -6.22 20.08 2.78
N ASP A 341 -6.60 19.54 1.62
CA ASP A 341 -5.91 19.81 0.35
C ASP A 341 -5.99 21.29 -0.06
N GLU A 342 -7.07 21.99 0.31
CA GLU A 342 -7.27 23.42 0.03
C GLU A 342 -6.22 24.33 0.68
N HIS A 343 -5.58 23.87 1.75
CA HIS A 343 -4.52 24.62 2.44
C HIS A 343 -3.11 24.37 1.88
N LEU A 344 -2.97 23.49 0.88
CA LEU A 344 -1.69 23.23 0.23
C LEU A 344 -1.20 24.40 -0.62
N VAL A 345 -2.13 25.13 -1.26
CA VAL A 345 -1.78 26.25 -2.14
C VAL A 345 -1.04 27.36 -1.37
N PRO A 346 -1.53 27.87 -0.22
CA PRO A 346 -0.78 28.84 0.58
C PRO A 346 0.61 28.34 1.01
N MET A 347 0.75 27.05 1.37
CA MET A 347 2.05 26.50 1.75
C MET A 347 3.02 26.41 0.56
N LEU A 348 2.50 26.14 -0.63
CA LEU A 348 3.28 26.17 -1.87
C LEU A 348 3.72 27.60 -2.19
N THR A 349 2.83 28.58 -2.03
CA THR A 349 3.17 30.01 -2.21
C THR A 349 4.35 30.40 -1.32
N ASP A 350 4.32 30.06 -0.03
CA ASP A 350 5.45 30.33 0.89
C ASP A 350 6.78 29.73 0.39
N ALA A 351 6.74 28.51 -0.15
CA ALA A 351 7.93 27.86 -0.71
C ALA A 351 8.39 28.53 -2.02
N LEU A 352 7.46 28.95 -2.88
CA LEU A 352 7.72 29.66 -4.14
C LEU A 352 8.23 31.09 -3.91
N GLU A 353 7.91 31.72 -2.78
CA GLU A 353 8.40 33.04 -2.39
C GLU A 353 9.72 33.00 -1.59
N ASP A 354 10.12 31.84 -1.06
CA ASP A 354 11.39 31.70 -0.32
C ASP A 354 12.60 32.11 -1.18
N THR A 355 13.28 33.20 -0.79
CA THR A 355 14.46 33.73 -1.50
C THR A 355 15.78 33.19 -0.97
N SER A 356 15.77 32.30 0.02
CA SER A 356 16.98 31.75 0.66
C SER A 356 17.79 30.83 -0.25
N ALA A 357 17.20 30.32 -1.34
CA ALA A 357 17.90 29.54 -2.35
C ALA A 357 17.39 29.84 -3.77
N PRO A 358 18.28 29.84 -4.78
CA PRO A 358 17.90 30.10 -6.17
C PRO A 358 17.21 28.91 -6.85
N LYS A 359 17.33 27.70 -6.27
CA LYS A 359 16.74 26.47 -6.80
C LYS A 359 15.81 25.83 -5.77
N LYS A 360 14.65 25.36 -6.21
CA LYS A 360 13.56 24.84 -5.37
C LYS A 360 13.07 23.49 -5.88
N PHE A 361 13.05 22.51 -5.00
CA PHE A 361 12.51 21.18 -5.27
C PHE A 361 11.39 20.92 -4.26
N ILE A 362 10.15 21.00 -4.73
CA ILE A 362 8.97 21.03 -3.89
C ILE A 362 8.12 19.80 -4.21
N ILE A 363 7.86 18.99 -3.20
CA ILE A 363 6.91 17.88 -3.27
C ILE A 363 5.64 18.33 -2.57
N VAL A 364 4.50 18.22 -3.26
CA VAL A 364 3.17 18.44 -2.72
C VAL A 364 2.44 17.09 -2.70
N HIS A 365 2.06 16.55 -1.54
CA HIS A 365 1.41 15.24 -1.43
C HIS A 365 -0.03 15.41 -0.92
N LEU A 366 -0.99 15.01 -1.74
CA LEU A 366 -2.43 15.23 -1.51
C LEU A 366 -3.02 14.19 -0.54
N LEU A 367 -4.15 14.52 0.07
CA LEU A 367 -5.12 13.53 0.54
C LEU A 367 -5.91 12.95 -0.65
N GLY A 368 -6.16 13.78 -1.66
CA GLY A 368 -6.61 13.35 -2.98
C GLY A 368 -7.88 12.50 -2.93
N ASN A 369 -7.80 11.30 -3.49
CA ASN A 369 -8.92 10.39 -3.69
C ASN A 369 -8.99 9.28 -2.62
N HIS A 370 -8.33 9.48 -1.47
CA HIS A 370 -8.26 8.48 -0.40
C HIS A 370 -9.66 8.06 0.10
N LYS A 371 -9.86 6.76 0.33
CA LYS A 371 -11.10 6.22 0.92
C LYS A 371 -11.27 6.76 2.36
N PRO A 372 -12.46 7.16 2.83
CA PRO A 372 -13.83 6.91 2.34
C PRO A 372 -14.37 7.87 1.27
N TYR A 373 -13.52 8.55 0.49
CA TYR A 373 -13.91 9.44 -0.61
C TYR A 373 -14.74 10.65 -0.17
N HIS A 374 -14.46 11.20 1.01
CA HIS A 374 -15.14 12.39 1.54
C HIS A 374 -14.40 13.70 1.25
N ASN A 375 -13.26 13.65 0.54
CA ASN A 375 -12.47 14.82 0.18
C ASN A 375 -13.06 15.54 -1.05
N TYR A 376 -14.27 16.07 -0.90
CA TYR A 376 -14.98 16.89 -1.88
C TYR A 376 -15.87 17.89 -1.12
N ASP A 377 -16.32 18.96 -1.79
CA ASP A 377 -17.24 19.94 -1.20
C ASP A 377 -18.52 20.16 -2.04
N ALA A 378 -19.27 21.20 -1.70
CA ALA A 378 -20.54 21.51 -2.36
C ALA A 378 -20.36 21.91 -3.84
N GLU A 379 -19.25 22.56 -4.18
CA GLU A 379 -18.97 22.97 -5.56
C GLU A 379 -18.76 21.74 -6.45
N ASP A 380 -18.11 20.70 -5.93
CA ASP A 380 -17.90 19.45 -6.67
C ASP A 380 -19.22 18.70 -6.93
N LYS A 381 -20.15 18.71 -5.95
CA LYS A 381 -21.50 18.13 -6.12
C LYS A 381 -22.34 18.89 -7.14
N GLU A 382 -22.23 20.22 -7.14
CA GLU A 382 -22.95 21.07 -8.08
C GLU A 382 -22.41 20.90 -9.50
N ALA A 383 -21.10 20.79 -9.67
CA ALA A 383 -20.45 20.56 -10.95
C ALA A 383 -20.72 19.16 -11.53
N LEU A 384 -20.84 18.14 -10.68
CA LEU A 384 -21.03 16.75 -11.06
C LEU A 384 -22.29 16.12 -10.40
N PRO A 385 -23.49 16.58 -10.77
CA PRO A 385 -24.72 16.10 -10.15
C PRO A 385 -24.91 14.59 -10.42
N GLY A 386 -25.12 13.83 -9.36
CA GLY A 386 -25.34 12.37 -9.43
C GLY A 386 -24.08 11.54 -9.71
N ALA A 387 -22.89 12.14 -9.66
CA ALA A 387 -21.65 11.38 -9.69
C ALA A 387 -21.44 10.55 -8.41
N GLU A 388 -20.70 9.46 -8.51
CA GLU A 388 -20.28 8.69 -7.34
C GLU A 388 -19.23 9.49 -6.55
N GLU A 389 -19.13 9.25 -5.23
CA GLU A 389 -18.25 10.02 -4.35
C GLU A 389 -16.79 10.06 -4.82
N TYR A 390 -16.30 8.95 -5.39
CA TYR A 390 -14.96 8.89 -5.96
C TYR A 390 -14.75 9.92 -7.08
N ASP A 391 -15.69 10.03 -8.02
CA ASP A 391 -15.62 11.02 -9.11
C ASP A 391 -15.65 12.47 -8.59
N LEU A 392 -16.38 12.72 -7.49
CA LEU A 392 -16.40 14.04 -6.83
C LEU A 392 -15.02 14.39 -6.26
N THR A 393 -14.32 13.43 -5.66
CA THR A 393 -12.95 13.65 -5.17
C THR A 393 -11.95 13.92 -6.30
N ILE A 394 -12.18 13.37 -7.51
CA ILE A 394 -11.36 13.68 -8.69
C ILE A 394 -11.59 15.14 -9.11
N HIS A 395 -12.83 15.60 -9.09
CA HIS A 395 -13.15 17.00 -9.38
C HIS A 395 -12.56 17.97 -8.35
N LYS A 396 -12.58 17.61 -7.05
CA LYS A 396 -11.86 18.39 -6.03
C LYS A 396 -10.35 18.44 -6.32
N THR A 397 -9.77 17.29 -6.66
CA THR A 397 -8.35 17.17 -7.01
C THR A 397 -8.01 18.01 -8.25
N ASP A 398 -8.86 18.04 -9.27
CA ASP A 398 -8.73 18.90 -10.45
C ASP A 398 -8.60 20.39 -10.06
N ARG A 399 -9.50 20.88 -9.21
CA ARG A 399 -9.47 22.27 -8.73
C ARG A 399 -8.21 22.59 -7.93
N VAL A 400 -7.80 21.69 -7.02
CA VAL A 400 -6.61 21.88 -6.19
C VAL A 400 -5.33 21.87 -7.04
N VAL A 401 -5.14 20.86 -7.88
CA VAL A 401 -3.94 20.72 -8.73
C VAL A 401 -3.85 21.86 -9.75
N SER A 402 -4.98 22.31 -10.31
CA SER A 402 -5.02 23.52 -11.15
C SER A 402 -4.58 24.77 -10.39
N SER A 403 -5.02 24.94 -9.14
CA SER A 403 -4.62 26.07 -8.31
C SER A 403 -3.12 26.04 -7.97
N LEU A 404 -2.57 24.86 -7.65
CA LEU A 404 -1.14 24.67 -7.45
C LEU A 404 -0.35 25.01 -8.73
N PHE A 405 -0.81 24.54 -9.89
CA PHE A 405 -0.19 24.83 -11.17
C PHE A 405 -0.14 26.33 -11.46
N ASN A 406 -1.28 27.01 -11.30
CA ASN A 406 -1.38 28.45 -11.54
C ASN A 406 -0.46 29.24 -10.61
N ASP A 407 -0.29 28.80 -9.36
CA ASP A 407 0.60 29.44 -8.41
C ASP A 407 2.09 29.28 -8.81
N VAL A 408 2.49 28.10 -9.29
CA VAL A 408 3.83 27.89 -9.85
C VAL A 408 4.08 28.77 -11.06
N ALA A 409 3.14 28.79 -12.01
CA ALA A 409 3.24 29.58 -13.24
C ALA A 409 3.26 31.09 -12.99
N LYS A 410 2.70 31.56 -11.87
CA LYS A 410 2.74 32.96 -11.44
C LYS A 410 4.09 33.35 -10.85
N HIS A 411 4.76 32.45 -10.13
CA HIS A 411 5.98 32.76 -9.36
C HIS A 411 7.28 32.31 -10.03
N SER A 412 7.23 31.52 -11.09
CA SER A 412 8.43 31.08 -11.82
C SER A 412 8.18 31.01 -13.32
N ASP A 413 9.10 31.58 -14.11
CA ASP A 413 9.15 31.42 -15.56
C ASP A 413 9.93 30.16 -15.99
N ASN A 414 10.74 29.61 -15.08
CA ASN A 414 11.59 28.45 -15.32
C ASN A 414 11.20 27.33 -14.34
N TYR A 415 10.26 26.49 -14.76
CA TYR A 415 9.74 25.42 -13.92
C TYR A 415 9.45 24.13 -14.67
N ILE A 416 9.44 23.06 -13.87
CA ILE A 416 8.83 21.79 -14.20
C ILE A 416 7.70 21.54 -13.21
N PHE A 417 6.53 21.16 -13.74
CA PHE A 417 5.37 20.75 -12.96
C PHE A 417 4.97 19.33 -13.38
N LEU A 418 5.02 18.40 -12.43
CA LEU A 418 4.63 17.00 -12.62
C LEU A 418 3.49 16.67 -11.66
N TYR A 419 2.35 16.24 -12.20
CA TYR A 419 1.27 15.63 -11.42
C TYR A 419 1.18 14.14 -11.75
N THR A 420 1.30 13.29 -10.74
CA THR A 420 1.09 11.83 -10.84
C THR A 420 0.49 11.34 -9.53
N SER A 421 -0.14 10.17 -9.52
CA SER A 421 -0.56 9.53 -8.26
C SER A 421 0.50 8.57 -7.74
N ASP A 422 0.50 8.35 -6.43
CA ASP A 422 1.26 7.30 -5.79
C ASP A 422 0.79 5.91 -6.23
N HIS A 423 -0.51 5.65 -6.26
CA HIS A 423 -1.19 4.48 -6.78
C HIS A 423 -2.61 4.83 -7.25
N GLY A 424 -3.28 3.87 -7.89
CA GLY A 424 -4.68 3.97 -8.30
C GLY A 424 -5.61 3.42 -7.20
N GLU A 425 -6.84 3.06 -7.57
CA GLU A 425 -7.82 2.57 -6.61
C GLU A 425 -8.76 1.56 -7.29
N VAL A 426 -9.10 0.45 -6.62
CA VAL A 426 -10.26 -0.35 -7.02
C VAL A 426 -11.50 0.32 -6.44
N VAL A 427 -12.13 1.19 -7.24
CA VAL A 427 -13.20 2.09 -6.78
C VAL A 427 -14.29 1.34 -5.99
N ASN A 428 -14.65 1.88 -4.83
CA ASN A 428 -15.57 1.32 -3.83
C ASN A 428 -15.05 0.10 -3.03
N LYS A 429 -13.90 -0.47 -3.40
CA LYS A 429 -13.21 -1.48 -2.59
C LYS A 429 -12.05 -0.87 -1.81
N GLY A 430 -11.09 -0.24 -2.46
CA GLY A 430 -9.85 0.17 -1.81
C GLY A 430 -8.63 -0.09 -2.69
N HIS A 431 -7.48 -0.07 -2.04
CA HIS A 431 -6.18 -0.45 -2.57
C HIS A 431 -5.46 -1.39 -1.58
N GLY A 432 -4.21 -1.76 -1.86
CA GLY A 432 -3.51 -2.81 -1.11
C GLY A 432 -4.22 -4.17 -1.19
N LEU A 433 -4.99 -4.41 -2.25
CA LEU A 433 -5.79 -5.61 -2.45
C LEU A 433 -4.98 -6.68 -3.17
N MET A 434 -5.29 -7.95 -2.93
CA MET A 434 -4.60 -9.06 -3.60
C MET A 434 -4.87 -9.09 -5.11
N LYS A 435 -6.01 -8.54 -5.54
CA LYS A 435 -6.45 -8.48 -6.94
C LYS A 435 -7.04 -7.11 -7.27
N GLY A 436 -7.04 -6.81 -8.57
CA GLY A 436 -7.67 -5.62 -9.14
C GLY A 436 -6.60 -4.71 -9.70
N LYS A 437 -6.45 -4.74 -11.02
CA LYS A 437 -5.39 -4.00 -11.71
C LYS A 437 -5.53 -2.47 -11.63
N ASP A 438 -6.73 -1.96 -11.33
CA ASP A 438 -7.01 -0.53 -11.21
C ASP A 438 -6.21 0.15 -10.10
N GLN A 439 -5.82 -0.57 -9.04
CA GLN A 439 -4.97 -0.01 -7.98
C GLN A 439 -3.55 0.39 -8.45
N TRP A 440 -3.16 0.00 -9.65
CA TRP A 440 -1.85 0.34 -10.23
C TRP A 440 -1.92 1.51 -11.20
N TYR A 441 -3.09 1.76 -11.79
CA TYR A 441 -3.26 2.66 -12.90
C TYR A 441 -3.36 4.11 -12.43
N ILE A 442 -2.41 4.96 -12.84
CA ILE A 442 -2.27 6.32 -12.33
C ILE A 442 -2.28 7.36 -13.45
N PRO A 443 -2.80 8.59 -13.21
CA PRO A 443 -2.63 9.70 -14.13
C PRO A 443 -1.16 10.15 -14.10
N PHE A 444 -0.68 10.69 -15.22
CA PHE A 444 0.63 11.34 -15.30
C PHE A 444 0.55 12.55 -16.25
N LEU A 445 0.53 13.74 -15.67
CA LEU A 445 0.44 15.02 -16.36
C LEU A 445 1.73 15.80 -16.13
N TYR A 446 2.34 16.29 -17.21
CA TYR A 446 3.66 16.89 -17.14
C TYR A 446 3.73 18.18 -17.96
N LYS A 447 4.34 19.22 -17.38
CA LYS A 447 4.69 20.46 -18.07
C LYS A 447 6.12 20.86 -17.73
N SER A 448 6.85 21.32 -18.74
CA SER A 448 8.18 21.91 -18.58
C SER A 448 8.28 23.19 -19.41
N THR A 449 8.81 24.27 -18.83
CA THR A 449 9.23 25.45 -19.60
C THR A 449 10.66 25.33 -20.13
N ASN A 450 11.34 24.23 -19.82
CA ASN A 450 12.68 23.90 -20.31
C ASN A 450 12.62 22.87 -21.45
N ASP A 451 13.03 23.29 -22.64
CA ASP A 451 12.97 22.48 -23.87
C ASP A 451 13.84 21.21 -23.80
N LYS A 452 14.87 21.16 -22.94
CA LYS A 452 15.66 19.93 -22.71
C LYS A 452 14.83 18.80 -22.10
N PHE A 453 13.79 19.17 -21.35
CA PHE A 453 12.92 18.25 -20.62
C PHE A 453 11.47 18.35 -21.11
N GLY A 454 11.26 18.38 -22.42
CA GLY A 454 9.91 18.32 -23.00
C GLY A 454 9.26 16.93 -22.89
N CYS A 455 8.12 16.73 -23.53
CA CYS A 455 7.39 15.45 -23.45
C CYS A 455 8.19 14.24 -23.97
N SER A 456 9.03 14.44 -24.99
CA SER A 456 9.92 13.40 -25.50
C SER A 456 10.98 12.95 -24.50
N PHE A 457 11.28 13.75 -23.47
CA PHE A 457 12.18 13.34 -22.39
C PHE A 457 11.52 12.28 -21.49
N ILE A 458 10.23 12.45 -21.14
CA ILE A 458 9.49 11.45 -20.35
C ILE A 458 9.36 10.14 -21.12
N GLU A 459 9.06 10.22 -22.42
CA GLU A 459 8.88 9.06 -23.29
C GLU A 459 10.14 8.19 -23.46
N GLN A 460 11.34 8.72 -23.17
CA GLN A 460 12.59 7.94 -23.18
C GLN A 460 12.65 6.87 -22.08
N PHE A 461 11.80 6.98 -21.05
CA PHE A 461 11.72 6.03 -19.94
C PHE A 461 10.60 5.01 -20.11
N ARG A 462 9.92 5.01 -21.27
CA ARG A 462 8.89 4.04 -21.57
C ARG A 462 9.50 2.67 -21.89
N ASN A 463 8.91 1.65 -21.30
CA ASN A 463 9.22 0.25 -21.53
C ASN A 463 8.79 -0.18 -22.95
N LYS A 464 9.43 -1.22 -23.49
CA LYS A 464 9.12 -1.82 -24.81
C LYS A 464 7.67 -2.30 -24.99
N ASP A 465 6.94 -2.61 -23.93
CA ASP A 465 5.53 -2.97 -23.97
C ASP A 465 4.59 -1.75 -24.02
N GLY A 466 5.15 -0.53 -23.99
CA GLY A 466 4.42 0.71 -24.07
C GLY A 466 3.98 1.29 -22.73
N TRP A 467 4.34 0.69 -21.58
CA TRP A 467 4.06 1.25 -20.26
C TRP A 467 5.19 2.14 -19.74
N LEU A 468 4.84 3.17 -18.97
CA LEU A 468 5.78 3.92 -18.15
C LEU A 468 5.62 3.46 -16.70
N SER A 469 6.65 2.78 -16.20
CA SER A 469 6.68 2.23 -14.85
C SER A 469 6.96 3.32 -13.82
N GLY A 470 6.24 3.31 -12.70
CA GLY A 470 6.51 4.21 -11.56
C GLY A 470 7.92 4.06 -11.00
N LEU A 471 8.59 2.91 -11.23
CA LEU A 471 10.00 2.73 -10.87
C LEU A 471 10.92 3.70 -11.62
N MET A 472 10.50 4.17 -12.80
CA MET A 472 11.27 5.12 -13.59
C MET A 472 11.24 6.53 -13.02
N ASN A 473 10.30 6.85 -12.11
CA ASN A 473 10.21 8.18 -11.50
C ASN A 473 11.54 8.60 -10.87
N LYS A 474 12.23 7.72 -10.13
CA LYS A 474 13.52 8.05 -9.50
C LYS A 474 14.59 8.45 -10.53
N TYR A 475 14.59 7.84 -11.71
CA TYR A 475 15.54 8.13 -12.78
C TYR A 475 15.17 9.40 -13.55
N ILE A 476 13.88 9.57 -13.85
CA ILE A 476 13.33 10.82 -14.40
C ILE A 476 13.73 11.99 -13.49
N LEU A 477 13.38 11.91 -12.21
CA LEU A 477 13.69 12.95 -11.22
C LEU A 477 15.19 13.18 -11.05
N SER A 478 16.02 12.13 -11.08
CA SER A 478 17.49 12.27 -11.04
C SER A 478 18.02 13.12 -12.20
N ARG A 479 17.51 12.91 -13.43
CA ARG A 479 17.87 13.76 -14.58
C ARG A 479 17.35 15.19 -14.40
N LEU A 480 16.09 15.33 -13.96
CA LEU A 480 15.48 16.65 -13.76
C LEU A 480 16.21 17.50 -12.74
N ILE A 481 16.77 16.90 -11.68
CA ILE A 481 17.57 17.61 -10.66
C ILE A 481 19.07 17.71 -11.02
N GLY A 482 19.48 17.32 -12.23
CA GLY A 482 20.82 17.58 -12.78
C GLY A 482 21.87 16.49 -12.56
N TYR A 483 21.46 15.22 -12.50
CA TYR A 483 22.39 14.09 -12.50
C TYR A 483 22.39 13.35 -13.84
N THR A 484 23.53 12.76 -14.19
CA THR A 484 23.65 11.86 -15.33
C THR A 484 23.57 10.40 -14.89
N LEU A 485 23.01 9.55 -15.76
CA LEU A 485 22.67 8.17 -15.42
C LEU A 485 23.45 7.14 -16.25
N ASP A 486 23.77 6.01 -15.64
CA ASP A 486 24.23 4.82 -16.35
C ASP A 486 23.08 4.24 -17.19
N LYS A 487 23.17 4.39 -18.50
CA LYS A 487 22.15 3.94 -19.45
C LYS A 487 21.91 2.43 -19.40
N LYS A 488 22.92 1.61 -19.08
CA LYS A 488 22.74 0.14 -19.02
C LYS A 488 21.88 -0.23 -17.81
N ILE A 489 22.12 0.40 -16.67
CA ILE A 489 21.33 0.17 -15.45
C ILE A 489 19.89 0.64 -15.67
N VAL A 490 19.70 1.88 -16.16
CA VAL A 490 18.36 2.42 -16.43
C VAL A 490 17.61 1.56 -17.44
N ASN A 491 18.24 1.18 -18.55
CA ASN A 491 17.59 0.31 -19.54
C ASN A 491 17.26 -1.08 -18.98
N SER A 492 18.08 -1.63 -18.09
CA SER A 492 17.81 -2.90 -17.44
C SER A 492 16.59 -2.81 -16.53
N GLU A 493 16.47 -1.76 -15.71
CA GLU A 493 15.32 -1.55 -14.84
C GLU A 493 14.06 -1.23 -15.64
N MET A 494 14.18 -0.35 -16.65
CA MET A 494 13.06 0.02 -17.54
C MET A 494 12.46 -1.19 -18.26
N ASN A 495 13.29 -2.10 -18.79
CA ASN A 495 12.79 -3.27 -19.53
C ASN A 495 12.42 -4.45 -18.62
N ASN A 496 12.66 -4.36 -17.32
CA ASN A 496 12.29 -5.36 -16.34
C ASN A 496 11.23 -4.75 -15.41
N ASP A 497 10.04 -4.58 -15.96
CA ASP A 497 8.94 -3.84 -15.34
C ASP A 497 8.30 -4.61 -14.20
N ARG A 498 8.80 -4.33 -13.00
CA ARG A 498 8.47 -5.02 -11.76
C ARG A 498 7.69 -4.09 -10.85
N VAL A 499 6.81 -4.69 -10.07
CA VAL A 499 6.02 -3.99 -9.06
C VAL A 499 5.98 -4.80 -7.77
N LYS A 500 5.73 -4.13 -6.64
CA LYS A 500 5.59 -4.78 -5.34
C LYS A 500 4.13 -5.00 -5.02
N ALA A 501 3.63 -6.23 -5.19
CA ALA A 501 2.22 -6.56 -4.98
C ALA A 501 1.81 -6.55 -3.50
N ALA A 502 0.50 -6.56 -3.22
CA ALA A 502 -0.04 -6.50 -1.85
C ALA A 502 0.29 -7.69 -0.94
N ASN A 503 0.84 -8.75 -1.52
CA ASN A 503 1.43 -9.87 -0.79
C ASN A 503 2.94 -9.68 -0.50
N GLU A 504 3.46 -8.46 -0.69
CA GLU A 504 4.84 -8.04 -0.58
C GLU A 504 5.85 -8.80 -1.46
N LYS A 505 5.39 -9.41 -2.55
CA LYS A 505 6.27 -10.03 -3.54
C LYS A 505 6.56 -9.07 -4.70
N SER A 506 7.78 -9.14 -5.21
CA SER A 506 8.10 -8.60 -6.52
C SER A 506 7.49 -9.49 -7.60
N VAL A 507 6.74 -8.89 -8.52
CA VAL A 507 6.13 -9.54 -9.68
C VAL A 507 6.29 -8.64 -10.91
N LEU A 508 6.21 -9.19 -12.13
CA LEU A 508 6.15 -8.36 -13.32
C LEU A 508 4.78 -7.68 -13.41
N PHE A 509 4.75 -6.42 -13.84
CA PHE A 509 3.51 -5.65 -13.93
C PHE A 509 2.46 -6.34 -14.83
N LYS A 510 2.90 -6.94 -15.94
CA LYS A 510 2.02 -7.70 -16.84
C LYS A 510 1.33 -8.90 -16.18
N ASP A 511 1.91 -9.46 -15.12
CA ASP A 511 1.41 -10.63 -14.40
C ASP A 511 0.53 -10.24 -13.19
N THR A 512 0.27 -8.94 -13.00
CA THR A 512 -0.71 -8.46 -12.00
C THR A 512 -2.14 -8.77 -12.45
N GLU A 513 -2.95 -9.27 -11.50
CA GLU A 513 -4.38 -9.59 -11.68
C GLU A 513 -5.30 -8.43 -11.34
#